data_AF-A0A0R1RJH1-F1
#
_entry.id   AF-A0A0R1RJH1-F1
#
_cell.length_a   1.000
_cell.length_b   1.000
_cell.length_c   1.000
_cell.angle_alpha   90.00
_cell.angle_beta   90.00
_cell.angle_gamma   90.00
#
_symmetry.space_group_name_H-M   'P 1'
#
loop_
_entity.id
_entity.type
_entity.pdbx_description
1 polymer ?
#
loop_
_entity_poly.entity_id
_entity_poly.type
_entity_poly.pdbx_seq_one_letter_code
_entity_poly.pdbx_strand_id
1 'polypeptide(L)'
;MMAETDEITEIDTEKLMDDLNLDDTPENKAIITDLILDASDLIRSSVNYKVAETEYFKFPIYIRAVKTLATQLYYDRTLSEGMSKGLQMMINNLKGRVVDGS
;
A
#
# COMPACT_ATOMS: atom_id res chain seq x y z
N MET A 1 3.69 4.94 -32.09
CA MET A 1 3.39 5.60 -30.81
C MET A 1 3.34 4.48 -29.78
N MET A 2 4.46 4.21 -29.11
CA MET A 2 4.55 3.16 -28.09
C MET A 2 4.01 3.76 -26.80
N ALA A 3 3.09 3.08 -26.14
CA ALA A 3 2.60 3.49 -24.83
C ALA A 3 3.77 3.48 -23.86
N GLU A 4 4.08 4.63 -23.28
CA GLU A 4 4.89 4.72 -22.07
C GLU A 4 4.21 3.82 -21.05
N THR A 5 4.88 2.75 -20.66
CA THR A 5 4.43 1.95 -19.52
C THR A 5 4.83 2.78 -18.33
N ASP A 6 3.91 3.59 -17.80
CA ASP A 6 4.16 4.38 -16.60
C ASP A 6 4.67 3.43 -15.51
N GLU A 7 5.96 3.55 -15.19
CA GLU A 7 6.56 2.83 -14.09
C GLU A 7 5.91 3.39 -12.82
N ILE A 8 5.05 2.59 -12.18
CA ILE A 8 4.41 3.00 -10.93
C ILE A 8 5.53 3.13 -9.90
N THR A 9 5.86 4.34 -9.51
CA THR A 9 6.93 4.64 -8.53
C THR A 9 6.39 5.20 -7.22
N GLU A 10 5.07 5.42 -7.16
CA GLU A 10 4.37 5.95 -6.01
C GLU A 10 2.96 5.36 -5.89
N ILE A 11 2.35 5.52 -4.72
CA ILE A 11 0.96 5.13 -4.47
C ILE A 11 0.11 6.38 -4.60
N ASP A 12 -0.78 6.37 -5.59
CA ASP A 12 -1.70 7.48 -5.85
C ASP A 12 -2.68 7.71 -4.69
N THR A 13 -2.43 8.78 -3.93
CA THR A 13 -3.23 9.29 -2.81
C THR A 13 -4.61 9.73 -3.27
N GLU A 14 -4.72 10.47 -4.38
CA GLU A 14 -5.99 11.02 -4.87
C GLU A 14 -6.92 9.88 -5.26
N LYS A 15 -6.38 8.86 -5.93
CA LYS A 15 -7.15 7.65 -6.22
C LYS A 15 -7.65 6.93 -4.96
N LEU A 16 -6.87 6.90 -3.89
CA LEU A 16 -7.33 6.28 -2.64
C LEU A 16 -8.41 7.16 -1.95
N MET A 17 -8.30 8.48 -2.02
CA MET A 17 -9.35 9.39 -1.56
C MET A 17 -10.65 9.19 -2.33
N ASP A 18 -10.58 9.06 -3.66
CA ASP A 18 -11.73 8.75 -4.52
C ASP A 18 -12.37 7.41 -4.14
N ASP A 19 -11.56 6.36 -3.96
CA ASP A 19 -12.03 5.03 -3.56
C ASP A 19 -12.77 5.07 -2.20
N LEU A 20 -12.38 6.00 -1.31
CA LEU A 20 -12.98 6.22 0.00
C LEU A 20 -14.11 7.26 -0.01
N ASN A 21 -14.44 7.84 -1.16
CA ASN A 21 -15.41 8.92 -1.34
C ASN A 21 -15.12 10.13 -0.43
N LEU A 22 -13.85 10.55 -0.37
CA LEU A 22 -13.42 11.73 0.38
C LEU A 22 -13.40 12.96 -0.53
N ASP A 23 -13.82 14.10 0.01
CA ASP A 23 -13.68 15.38 -0.67
C ASP A 23 -12.19 15.71 -0.88
N ASP A 24 -11.87 16.33 -2.02
CA ASP A 24 -10.53 16.85 -2.32
C ASP A 24 -10.22 18.09 -1.47
N THR A 25 -9.81 17.84 -0.23
CA THR A 25 -9.37 18.87 0.72
C THR A 25 -7.92 18.61 1.13
N PRO A 26 -7.14 19.68 1.44
CA PRO A 26 -5.78 19.53 1.95
C PRO A 26 -5.69 18.64 3.19
N GLU A 27 -6.70 18.70 4.07
CA GLU A 27 -6.76 17.89 5.28
C GLU A 27 -6.93 16.40 4.97
N ASN A 28 -7.87 16.04 4.08
CA ASN A 28 -8.07 14.65 3.67
C ASN A 28 -6.83 14.11 2.95
N LYS A 29 -6.23 14.92 2.06
CA LYS A 29 -5.00 14.54 1.34
C LYS A 29 -3.83 14.28 2.29
N ALA A 30 -3.65 15.11 3.30
CA ALA A 30 -2.63 14.90 4.33
C ALA A 30 -2.88 13.60 5.11
N ILE A 31 -4.11 13.39 5.60
CA ILE A 31 -4.48 12.18 6.36
C ILE A 31 -4.26 10.90 5.55
N ILE A 32 -4.68 10.87 4.29
CA ILE A 32 -4.52 9.68 3.44
C ILE A 32 -3.05 9.46 3.06
N THR A 33 -2.29 10.53 2.83
CA THR A 33 -0.84 10.43 2.57
C THR A 33 -0.12 9.80 3.76
N ASP A 34 -0.37 10.29 4.97
CA ASP A 34 0.24 9.74 6.20
C ASP A 34 -0.11 8.26 6.37
N LEU A 35 -1.36 7.88 6.08
CA LEU A 35 -1.79 6.49 6.16
C LEU A 35 -1.13 5.57 5.13
N ILE A 36 -0.91 6.09 3.92
CA ILE A 36 -0.19 5.37 2.88
C ILE A 36 1.26 5.13 3.32
N LEU A 37 1.92 6.14 3.91
CA LEU A 37 3.28 6.02 4.42
C LEU A 37 3.38 4.98 5.54
N ASP A 38 2.51 5.08 6.55
CA ASP A 38 2.45 4.12 7.66
C ASP A 38 2.18 2.69 7.14
N ALA A 39 1.27 2.55 6.19
CA ALA A 39 0.93 1.28 5.59
C ALA A 39 2.09 0.71 4.75
N SER A 40 2.76 1.52 3.93
CA SER A 40 3.96 1.13 3.18
C SER A 40 5.04 0.58 4.10
N ASP A 41 5.38 1.31 5.16
CA ASP A 41 6.40 0.89 6.12
C ASP A 41 6.02 -0.40 6.84
N LEU A 42 4.76 -0.55 7.27
CA LEU A 42 4.31 -1.76 7.95
C LEU A 42 4.32 -2.98 7.03
N ILE A 43 3.91 -2.84 5.76
CA ILE A 43 3.96 -3.92 4.78
C ILE A 43 5.40 -4.32 4.48
N ARG A 44 6.29 -3.34 4.25
CA ARG A 44 7.72 -3.61 4.01
C ARG A 44 8.37 -4.29 5.21
N SER A 45 8.08 -3.83 6.42
CA SER A 45 8.54 -4.44 7.67
C SER A 45 8.03 -5.88 7.83
N SER A 46 6.78 -6.12 7.45
CA SER A 46 6.16 -7.44 7.48
C SER A 46 6.77 -8.40 6.47
N VAL A 47 7.26 -7.91 5.32
CA VAL A 47 7.83 -8.72 4.24
C VAL A 47 9.34 -8.86 4.36
N ASN A 48 10.09 -7.78 4.10
CA ASN A 48 11.54 -7.69 4.21
C ASN A 48 12.00 -6.22 4.12
N TYR A 49 12.25 -5.61 5.27
CA TYR A 49 12.64 -4.19 5.34
C TYR A 49 14.00 -3.87 4.70
N LYS A 50 14.84 -4.88 4.40
CA LYS A 50 16.14 -4.68 3.74
C LYS A 50 16.03 -4.39 2.25
N VAL A 51 14.89 -4.72 1.64
CA VAL A 51 14.62 -4.46 0.22
C VAL A 51 14.18 -3.01 0.07
N ALA A 52 14.75 -2.31 -0.92
CA ALA A 52 14.41 -0.93 -1.23
C ALA A 52 12.93 -0.84 -1.66
N GLU A 53 12.24 0.23 -1.28
CA GLU A 53 10.82 0.41 -1.62
C GLU A 53 10.56 0.39 -3.13
N THR A 54 11.48 0.94 -3.92
CA THR A 54 11.47 0.90 -5.38
C THR A 54 11.33 -0.51 -5.96
N GLU A 55 11.86 -1.53 -5.28
CA GLU A 55 11.72 -2.92 -5.70
C GLU A 55 10.31 -3.47 -5.42
N TYR A 56 9.63 -2.96 -4.39
CA TYR A 56 8.27 -3.37 -4.06
C TYR A 56 7.25 -2.88 -5.09
N PHE A 57 7.50 -1.70 -5.68
CA PHE A 57 6.65 -1.12 -6.72
C PHE A 57 6.55 -1.97 -8.00
N LYS A 58 7.53 -2.85 -8.25
CA LYS A 58 7.47 -3.85 -9.33
C LYS A 58 6.34 -4.87 -9.14
N PHE A 59 5.78 -4.97 -7.94
CA PHE A 59 4.71 -5.90 -7.61
C PHE A 59 3.38 -5.17 -7.41
N PRO A 60 2.40 -5.30 -8.33
CA PRO A 60 1.07 -4.68 -8.15
C PRO A 60 0.35 -5.10 -6.85
N ILE A 61 0.70 -6.25 -6.30
CA ILE A 61 0.17 -6.75 -5.03
C ILE A 61 0.66 -5.91 -3.83
N TYR A 62 1.83 -5.27 -3.92
CA TYR A 62 2.33 -4.33 -2.90
C TYR A 62 1.41 -3.12 -2.80
N ILE A 63 1.17 -2.45 -3.93
CA ILE A 63 0.28 -1.26 -3.98
C ILE A 63 -1.10 -1.61 -3.44
N ARG A 64 -1.64 -2.79 -3.81
CA ARG A 64 -2.93 -3.25 -3.30
C ARG A 64 -2.91 -3.52 -1.79
N ALA A 65 -1.85 -4.12 -1.27
CA ALA A 65 -1.69 -4.37 0.16
C ALA A 65 -1.61 -3.06 0.95
N VAL A 66 -0.84 -2.08 0.47
CA VAL A 66 -0.72 -0.76 1.10
C VAL A 66 -2.06 -0.03 1.09
N LYS A 67 -2.76 0.05 -0.05
CA LYS A 67 -4.10 0.68 -0.11
C LYS A 67 -5.11 -0.01 0.81
N THR A 68 -5.06 -1.34 0.91
CA THR A 68 -5.92 -2.11 1.82
C THR A 68 -5.62 -1.77 3.27
N LEU A 69 -4.35 -1.73 3.66
CA LEU A 69 -3.97 -1.40 5.03
C LEU A 69 -4.27 0.07 5.36
N ALA A 70 -3.96 1.01 4.47
CA ALA A 70 -4.32 2.42 4.64
C ALA A 70 -5.83 2.61 4.83
N THR A 71 -6.65 1.85 4.09
CA THR A 71 -8.11 1.82 4.28
C THR A 71 -8.50 1.25 5.64
N GLN A 72 -7.89 0.15 6.09
CA GLN A 72 -8.15 -0.39 7.43
C GLN A 72 -7.78 0.61 8.51
N LEU A 73 -6.63 1.28 8.40
CA LEU A 73 -6.16 2.28 9.35
C LEU A 73 -7.02 3.55 9.32
N TYR A 74 -7.62 3.90 8.17
CA TYR A 74 -8.59 4.99 8.07
C TYR A 74 -9.80 4.75 8.97
N TYR A 75 -10.37 3.54 8.93
CA TYR A 75 -11.52 3.18 9.75
C TYR A 75 -11.17 2.80 11.19
N ASP A 76 -10.02 2.17 11.40
CA ASP A 76 -9.53 1.73 12.70
C ASP A 76 -8.00 1.84 12.79
N ARG A 77 -7.54 2.96 13.36
CA ARG A 77 -6.12 3.25 13.61
C ARG A 77 -5.43 2.23 14.51
N THR A 78 -6.17 1.51 15.34
CA THR A 78 -5.60 0.59 16.33
C THR A 78 -5.47 -0.84 15.83
N LEU A 79 -6.08 -1.14 14.67
CA LEU A 79 -6.23 -2.50 14.17
C LEU A 79 -6.75 -3.43 15.27
N SER A 80 -7.84 -3.05 15.92
CA SER A 80 -8.46 -3.76 17.06
C SER A 80 -8.74 -5.23 16.76
N GLU A 81 -9.15 -5.54 15.53
CA GLU A 81 -9.39 -6.89 15.01
C GLU A 81 -8.18 -7.46 14.23
N GLY A 82 -7.06 -6.73 14.23
CA GLY A 82 -5.87 -7.03 13.44
C GLY A 82 -6.00 -6.76 11.94
N MET A 83 -5.02 -7.23 11.18
CA MET A 83 -5.03 -7.15 9.72
C MET A 83 -6.08 -8.09 9.14
N SER A 84 -6.81 -7.64 8.11
CA SER A 84 -7.80 -8.47 7.43
C SER A 84 -7.16 -9.74 6.84
N LYS A 85 -7.91 -10.84 6.74
CA LYS A 85 -7.42 -12.09 6.13
C LYS A 85 -6.92 -11.88 4.69
N GLY A 86 -7.61 -11.03 3.93
CA GLY A 86 -7.19 -10.64 2.59
C GLY A 86 -5.82 -9.96 2.60
N LEU A 87 -5.61 -9.00 3.50
CA LEU A 87 -4.32 -8.33 3.66
C LEU A 87 -3.20 -9.31 4.04
N GLN A 88 -3.46 -10.22 4.98
CA GLN A 88 -2.50 -11.26 5.36
C GLN A 88 -2.12 -12.16 4.18
N MET A 89 -3.08 -12.55 3.34
CA MET A 89 -2.81 -13.32 2.11
C MET A 89 -1.95 -12.53 1.11
N MET A 90 -2.20 -11.23 0.96
CA MET A 90 -1.39 -10.36 0.09
C MET A 90 0.05 -10.25 0.59
N ILE A 91 0.25 -10.05 1.90
CA ILE A 91 1.58 -10.01 2.52
C ILE A 91 2.31 -11.35 2.30
N ASN A 92 1.64 -12.48 2.52
CA ASN A 92 2.25 -13.80 2.31
C ASN A 92 2.63 -14.04 0.84
N ASN A 93 1.79 -13.60 -0.10
CA ASN A 93 2.13 -13.68 -1.52
C ASN A 93 3.33 -12.79 -1.87
N LEU A 94 3.38 -11.58 -1.31
CA LEU A 94 4.48 -10.64 -1.50
C LEU A 94 5.80 -11.17 -0.91
N LYS A 95 5.75 -11.82 0.26
CA LYS A 95 6.90 -12.54 0.84
C LYS A 95 7.48 -13.56 -0.12
N GLY A 96 6.66 -14.43 -0.70
CA GLY A 96 7.14 -15.42 -1.67
C GLY A 96 7.85 -14.76 -2.84
N ARG A 97 7.29 -13.69 -3.41
CA ARG A 97 7.91 -13.00 -4.56
C ARG A 97 9.22 -12.29 -4.21
N VAL A 98 9.26 -11.60 -3.07
CA VAL A 98 10.42 -10.78 -2.66
C VAL A 98 11.55 -11.64 -2.10
N VAL A 99 11.24 -12.74 -1.40
CA VAL A 99 12.23 -13.61 -0.76
C VAL A 99 12.75 -14.68 -1.74
N ASP A 100 11.89 -15.24 -2.58
CA ASP A 100 12.28 -16.32 -3.52
C ASP A 100 12.93 -15.78 -4.81
N GLY A 101 13.02 -14.45 -4.98
CA GLY A 101 13.76 -13.80 -6.09
C GLY A 101 13.27 -14.19 -7.49
N SER A 102 11.99 -14.56 -7.62
CA SER A 102 11.38 -15.09 -8.85
C SER A 102 10.67 -14.04 -9.69
#